data_AF-A0A1V5L6E5-F1
#
_entry.id   AF-A0A1V5L6E5-F1
#
_cell.length_a   1.000
_cell.length_b   1.000
_cell.length_c   1.000
_cell.angle_alpha   90.00
_cell.angle_beta   90.00
_cell.angle_gamma   90.00
#
_symmetry.space_group_name_H-M   'P 1'
#
loop_
_entity.id
_entity.type
_entity.pdbx_description
1 polymer ?
#
loop_
_entity_poly.entity_id
_entity_poly.type
_entity_poly.pdbx_seq_one_letter_code
_entity_poly.pdbx_strand_id
1 'polypeptide(L)'
;MGEVFTDNEKKVVSKIVDADDDAKKRGYPGAAAMREAMARRRRIRIAGTEARQVYARIDWGRWLADCPFCNGSELVSKAEGLFFCFSCEMAGNGGRAVEVLFPEGVDRIEAGLVNERVSYQNWRYEVDGGVYRGVREKGGE
;
A
#
# COMPACT_ATOMS: atom_id res chain seq x y z
N MET A 1 -40.40 -8.19 11.04
CA MET A 1 -40.01 -7.17 10.04
C MET A 1 -38.55 -6.86 10.29
N GLY A 2 -37.65 -7.52 9.56
CA GLY A 2 -36.22 -7.21 9.63
C GLY A 2 -35.92 -6.14 8.60
N GLU A 3 -35.31 -5.05 9.05
CA GLU A 3 -34.81 -4.00 8.16
C GLU A 3 -33.75 -4.61 7.24
N VAL A 4 -34.04 -4.63 5.95
CA VAL A 4 -33.05 -4.92 4.91
C VAL A 4 -32.10 -3.75 4.91
N PHE A 5 -30.84 -3.96 5.28
CA PHE A 5 -29.77 -2.98 5.12
C PHE A 5 -29.47 -2.80 3.62
N THR A 6 -30.35 -2.10 2.91
CA THR A 6 -30.08 -1.59 1.56
C THR A 6 -29.26 -0.32 1.70
N ASP A 7 -27.95 -0.45 1.91
CA ASP A 7 -26.99 0.60 1.55
C ASP A 7 -25.58 0.01 1.60
N ASN A 8 -25.27 -0.82 0.61
CA ASN A 8 -23.88 -1.00 0.22
C ASN A 8 -23.54 0.14 -0.76
N GLU A 9 -23.58 1.37 -0.25
CA GLU A 9 -23.10 2.54 -0.97
C GLU A 9 -21.69 2.24 -1.43
N LYS A 10 -21.55 2.16 -2.74
CA LYS A 10 -20.31 1.91 -3.47
C LYS A 10 -19.23 2.81 -2.88
N LYS A 11 -18.30 2.25 -2.10
CA LYS A 11 -17.04 2.96 -1.84
C LYS A 11 -16.21 2.90 -3.10
N VAL A 12 -16.59 3.74 -4.07
CA VAL A 12 -15.81 4.01 -5.26
C VAL A 12 -14.48 4.55 -4.77
N VAL A 13 -13.40 3.86 -5.11
CA VAL A 13 -12.04 4.33 -4.80
C VAL A 13 -11.83 5.56 -5.68
N SER A 14 -12.06 6.76 -5.15
CA SER A 14 -12.05 8.00 -5.93
C SER A 14 -10.67 8.39 -6.45
N LYS A 15 -9.61 7.77 -5.92
CA LYS A 15 -8.23 7.88 -6.39
C LYS A 15 -7.40 6.67 -5.96
N ILE A 16 -6.37 6.36 -6.74
CA ILE A 16 -5.31 5.45 -6.30
C ILE A 16 -4.46 6.17 -5.26
N VAL A 17 -4.23 5.53 -4.11
CA VAL A 17 -3.51 6.10 -2.97
C VAL A 17 -2.02 5.82 -3.09
N ASP A 18 -1.19 6.80 -2.80
CA ASP A 18 0.27 6.64 -2.71
C ASP A 18 0.80 6.93 -1.29
N ALA A 19 2.12 6.93 -1.11
CA ALA A 19 2.72 7.20 0.20
C ALA A 19 2.51 8.65 0.70
N ASP A 20 2.37 9.64 -0.19
CA ASP A 20 2.10 11.03 0.23
C ASP A 20 0.68 11.18 0.76
N ASP A 21 -0.26 10.48 0.14
CA ASP A 21 -1.64 10.44 0.61
C ASP A 21 -1.77 9.79 2.00
N ASP A 22 -1.09 8.65 2.23
CA ASP A 22 -1.08 8.00 3.54
C ASP A 22 -0.35 8.86 4.60
N ALA A 23 0.76 9.51 4.21
CA ALA A 23 1.49 10.42 5.08
C ALA A 23 0.62 11.60 5.55
N LYS A 24 -0.06 12.27 4.61
CA LYS A 24 -0.98 13.39 4.91
C LYS A 24 -2.13 12.95 5.80
N LYS A 25 -2.73 11.79 5.53
CA LYS A 25 -3.79 11.21 6.36
C LYS A 25 -3.33 10.97 7.81
N ARG A 26 -2.04 10.68 8.02
CA ARG A 26 -1.43 10.48 9.34
C ARG A 26 -0.89 11.78 9.98
N GLY A 27 -1.09 12.94 9.35
CA GLY A 27 -0.65 14.24 9.86
C GLY A 27 0.79 14.61 9.52
N TYR A 28 1.43 13.92 8.58
CA TYR A 28 2.75 14.29 8.06
C TYR A 28 2.60 15.17 6.80
N PRO A 29 3.55 16.10 6.54
CA PRO A 29 3.53 16.92 5.32
C PRO A 29 3.63 16.11 4.01
N GLY A 30 4.29 14.96 4.03
CA GLY A 30 4.51 14.07 2.89
C GLY A 30 5.30 12.82 3.26
N ALA A 31 5.51 11.93 2.28
CA ALA A 31 6.14 10.62 2.46
C ALA A 31 7.56 10.71 3.04
N ALA A 32 8.36 11.66 2.56
CA ALA A 32 9.72 11.87 3.07
C ALA A 32 9.75 12.15 4.58
N ALA A 33 8.91 13.07 5.06
CA ALA A 33 8.80 13.41 6.48
C ALA A 33 8.30 12.22 7.32
N MET A 34 7.36 11.44 6.78
CA MET A 34 6.89 10.22 7.43
C MET A 34 8.00 9.17 7.51
N ARG A 35 8.77 8.95 6.43
CA ARG A 35 9.90 8.02 6.38
C ARG A 35 10.97 8.39 7.41
N GLU A 36 11.34 9.67 7.49
CA GLU A 36 12.28 10.17 8.49
C GLU A 36 11.77 9.96 9.93
N ALA A 37 10.49 10.25 10.18
CA ALA A 37 9.89 10.03 11.49
C ALA A 37 9.86 8.54 11.88
N MET A 38 9.55 7.64 10.93
CA MET A 38 9.58 6.20 11.14
C MET A 38 11.00 5.69 11.42
N ALA A 39 11.99 6.13 10.62
CA ALA A 39 13.40 5.80 10.83
C ALA A 39 13.88 6.23 12.22
N ARG A 40 13.56 7.46 12.63
CA ARG A 40 13.87 7.98 13.96
C ARG A 40 13.20 7.14 15.06
N ARG A 41 11.90 6.85 14.94
CA ARG A 41 11.14 6.06 15.93
C ARG A 41 11.71 4.65 16.10
N ARG A 42 12.20 4.04 15.03
CA ARG A 42 12.75 2.68 15.01
C ARG A 42 14.27 2.62 15.22
N ARG A 43 14.94 3.77 15.36
CA ARG A 43 16.42 3.88 15.44
C ARG A 43 17.15 3.26 14.24
N ILE A 44 16.55 3.39 13.06
CA ILE A 44 17.10 2.91 11.79
C ILE A 44 17.88 4.04 11.14
N ARG A 45 19.07 3.72 10.61
CA ARG A 45 19.86 4.64 9.79
C ARG A 45 19.65 4.32 8.32
N ILE A 46 19.08 5.26 7.57
CA ILE A 46 19.07 5.21 6.11
C ILE A 46 20.47 5.64 5.64
N ALA A 47 21.24 4.72 5.08
CA ALA A 47 22.66 4.89 4.78
C ALA A 47 22.94 5.72 3.51
N GLY A 48 21.90 6.16 2.81
CA GLY A 48 21.97 6.91 1.56
C GLY A 48 21.07 6.29 0.50
N THR A 49 21.38 6.59 -0.76
CA THR A 49 20.69 6.03 -1.93
C THR A 49 21.65 5.17 -2.76
N GLU A 50 21.11 4.19 -3.47
CA GLU A 50 21.82 3.32 -4.40
C GLU A 50 21.10 3.33 -5.76
N ALA A 51 21.85 3.22 -6.87
CA ALA A 51 21.32 3.22 -8.23
C ALA A 51 20.54 1.95 -8.63
N ARG A 52 20.09 1.15 -7.66
CA ARG A 52 19.17 0.04 -7.90
C ARG A 52 17.76 0.58 -8.06
N GLN A 53 16.96 -0.12 -8.84
CA GLN A 53 15.57 0.24 -9.13
C GLN A 53 14.61 -0.84 -8.67
N VAL A 54 13.44 -0.42 -8.20
CA VAL A 54 12.27 -1.26 -7.98
C VAL A 54 11.10 -0.71 -8.77
N TYR A 55 10.19 -1.57 -9.20
CA TYR A 55 9.04 -1.17 -10.00
C TYR A 55 7.82 -0.92 -9.11
N ALA A 56 7.14 0.19 -9.34
CA ALA A 56 5.86 0.47 -8.71
C ALA A 56 4.76 -0.37 -9.37
N ARG A 57 3.83 -0.87 -8.56
CA ARG A 57 2.62 -1.56 -9.00
C ARG A 57 1.42 -1.07 -8.22
N ILE A 58 0.24 -1.16 -8.81
CA ILE A 58 -1.01 -0.92 -8.09
C ILE A 58 -1.52 -2.22 -7.51
N ASP A 59 -1.88 -2.20 -6.23
CA ASP A 59 -2.59 -3.30 -5.58
C ASP A 59 -3.62 -2.75 -4.59
N TRP A 60 -4.86 -3.22 -4.73
CA TRP A 60 -6.01 -2.75 -3.95
C TRP A 60 -6.14 -1.22 -3.89
N GLY A 61 -5.96 -0.56 -5.04
CA GLY A 61 -6.07 0.89 -5.15
C GLY A 61 -4.93 1.66 -4.49
N ARG A 62 -3.75 1.04 -4.33
CA ARG A 62 -2.56 1.66 -3.74
C ARG A 62 -1.33 1.44 -4.59
N TRP A 63 -0.49 2.46 -4.73
CA TRP A 63 0.85 2.32 -5.29
C TRP A 63 1.80 1.70 -4.26
N LEU A 64 2.35 0.54 -4.60
CA LEU A 64 3.30 -0.20 -3.79
C LEU A 64 4.55 -0.52 -4.62
N ALA A 65 5.66 -0.79 -3.94
CA ALA A 65 6.80 -1.50 -4.53
C ALA A 65 7.23 -2.65 -3.61
N ASP A 66 7.84 -3.67 -4.20
CA ASP A 66 8.30 -4.86 -3.50
C ASP A 66 9.78 -4.78 -3.17
N CYS A 67 10.13 -5.15 -1.94
CA CYS A 67 11.50 -5.20 -1.48
C CYS A 67 12.25 -6.36 -2.16
N PRO A 68 13.39 -6.10 -2.82
CA PRO A 68 14.15 -7.15 -3.51
C PRO A 68 14.92 -8.07 -2.54
N PHE A 69 14.82 -7.86 -1.23
CA PHE A 69 15.60 -8.59 -0.21
C PHE A 69 14.76 -9.45 0.72
N CYS A 70 13.49 -9.07 0.98
CA CYS A 70 12.66 -9.75 1.98
C CYS A 70 11.22 -10.01 1.50
N ASN A 71 10.89 -9.72 0.24
CA ASN A 71 9.55 -9.84 -0.36
C ASN A 71 8.45 -9.06 0.37
N GLY A 72 8.80 -8.14 1.28
CA GLY A 72 7.85 -7.19 1.86
C GLY A 72 7.45 -6.13 0.83
N SER A 73 6.32 -5.46 1.06
CA SER A 73 5.84 -4.38 0.20
C SER A 73 5.61 -3.12 1.02
N GLU A 74 5.90 -1.95 0.45
CA GLU A 74 5.68 -0.65 1.08
C GLU A 74 4.94 0.28 0.13
N LEU A 75 4.20 1.26 0.67
CA LEU A 75 3.67 2.38 -0.11
C LEU A 75 4.82 3.20 -0.69
N VAL A 76 4.66 3.63 -1.94
CA VAL A 76 5.64 4.49 -2.64
C VAL A 76 5.03 5.84 -3.00
N SER A 77 5.84 6.89 -2.99
CA SER A 77 5.43 8.24 -3.40
C SER A 77 5.80 8.47 -4.86
N LYS A 78 4.83 8.96 -5.65
CA LYS A 78 5.05 9.41 -7.02
C LYS A 78 5.94 10.65 -7.10
N ALA A 79 5.88 11.50 -6.07
CA ALA A 79 6.65 12.75 -6.01
C ALA A 79 8.11 12.51 -5.61
N GLU A 80 8.35 11.53 -4.73
CA GLU A 80 9.68 11.27 -4.18
C GLU A 80 10.47 10.24 -5.00
N GLY A 81 9.81 9.20 -5.52
CA GLY A 81 10.49 8.16 -6.32
C GLY A 81 11.52 7.35 -5.53
N LEU A 82 11.40 7.25 -4.20
CA LEU A 82 12.33 6.51 -3.34
C LEU A 82 11.63 5.40 -2.55
N PHE A 83 12.33 4.26 -2.44
CA PHE A 83 11.89 3.10 -1.68
C PHE A 83 12.87 2.78 -0.55
N PHE A 84 12.32 2.54 0.63
CA PHE A 84 13.05 1.99 1.78
C PHE A 84 12.14 1.02 2.53
N CYS A 85 12.53 -0.26 2.61
CA CYS A 85 11.75 -1.26 3.34
C CYS A 85 12.03 -1.20 4.84
N PHE A 86 10.98 -0.98 5.64
CA PHE A 86 11.10 -0.91 7.10
C PHE A 86 10.99 -2.28 7.78
N SER A 87 10.68 -3.34 7.04
CA SER A 87 10.64 -4.72 7.55
C SER A 87 12.04 -5.33 7.67
N CYS A 88 12.89 -5.17 6.65
CA CYS A 88 14.26 -5.71 6.67
C CYS A 88 15.34 -4.62 6.69
N GLU A 89 14.95 -3.36 6.80
CA GLU A 89 15.84 -2.19 6.88
C GLU A 89 16.81 -2.10 5.70
N MET A 90 16.44 -2.68 4.55
CA MET A 90 17.31 -2.81 3.39
C MET A 90 18.67 -3.48 3.70
N ALA A 91 18.70 -4.46 4.62
CA ALA A 91 19.92 -5.15 5.03
C ALA A 91 20.74 -5.72 3.84
N GLY A 92 20.06 -6.19 2.78
CA GLY A 92 20.70 -6.75 1.59
C GLY A 92 21.50 -5.75 0.74
N ASN A 93 21.37 -4.44 0.96
CA ASN A 93 22.26 -3.42 0.39
C ASN A 93 22.84 -2.48 1.46
N GLY A 94 22.93 -2.93 2.71
CA GLY A 94 23.52 -2.14 3.79
C GLY A 94 22.72 -0.87 4.15
N GLY A 95 21.40 -0.92 4.05
CA GLY A 95 20.53 0.17 4.52
C GLY A 95 20.35 1.32 3.54
N ARG A 96 20.59 1.11 2.23
CA ARG A 96 20.44 2.17 1.22
C ARG A 96 19.05 2.13 0.60
N ALA A 97 18.42 3.31 0.50
CA ALA A 97 17.19 3.47 -0.27
C ALA A 97 17.48 3.30 -1.77
N VAL A 98 16.47 2.92 -2.54
CA VAL A 98 16.56 2.65 -3.98
C VAL A 98 15.52 3.44 -4.74
N GLU A 99 15.72 3.64 -6.04
CA GLU A 99 14.79 4.37 -6.90
C GLU A 99 13.53 3.55 -7.20
N VAL A 100 12.38 4.23 -7.25
CA VAL A 100 11.10 3.65 -7.66
C VAL A 100 10.79 4.09 -9.08
N LEU A 101 10.64 3.13 -9.97
CA LEU A 101 10.17 3.35 -11.33
C LEU A 101 8.66 3.16 -11.40
N PHE A 102 7.97 4.26 -11.70
CA PHE A 102 6.56 4.21 -12.06
C PHE A 102 6.41 3.90 -13.55
N PRO A 103 5.35 3.19 -13.95
CA PRO A 103 5.07 2.97 -15.37
C PRO A 103 4.76 4.30 -16.07
N GLU A 104 5.01 4.38 -17.37
CA GLU A 104 4.61 5.52 -18.18
C GLU A 104 3.09 5.71 -18.18
N GLY A 105 2.63 6.96 -18.26
CA GLY A 105 1.20 7.25 -18.31
C GLY A 105 0.45 6.97 -17.00
N VAL A 106 1.08 7.23 -15.86
CA VAL A 106 0.48 7.08 -14.51
C VAL A 106 -0.95 7.61 -14.45
N ASP A 107 -1.21 8.82 -14.93
CA ASP A 107 -2.56 9.43 -14.88
C ASP A 107 -3.60 8.62 -15.67
N ARG A 108 -3.20 8.08 -16.83
CA ARG A 108 -4.07 7.21 -17.65
C ARG A 108 -4.38 5.90 -16.95
N ILE A 109 -3.37 5.30 -16.31
CA ILE A 109 -3.52 4.06 -15.54
C ILE A 109 -4.46 4.29 -14.36
N GLU A 110 -4.24 5.35 -13.57
CA GLU A 110 -5.07 5.68 -12.42
C GLU A 110 -6.52 5.95 -12.83
N ALA A 111 -6.75 6.73 -13.88
CA ALA A 111 -8.10 7.02 -14.39
C ALA A 111 -8.85 5.76 -14.85
N GLY A 112 -8.13 4.80 -15.44
CA GLY A 112 -8.68 3.49 -15.82
C GLY A 112 -9.10 2.67 -14.60
N LEU A 113 -8.24 2.63 -13.58
CA LEU A 113 -8.42 1.77 -12.41
C LEU A 113 -9.38 2.33 -11.35
N VAL A 114 -9.51 3.66 -11.23
CA VAL A 114 -10.47 4.32 -10.32
C VAL A 114 -11.93 3.94 -10.66
N ASN A 115 -12.20 3.62 -11.92
CA ASN A 115 -13.52 3.23 -12.41
C ASN A 115 -13.70 1.70 -12.50
N GLU A 116 -12.69 0.90 -12.14
CA GLU A 116 -12.83 -0.55 -12.16
C GLU A 116 -13.80 -1.03 -11.08
N ARG A 117 -14.71 -1.90 -11.51
CA ARG A 117 -15.87 -2.32 -10.72
C ARG A 117 -15.44 -3.18 -9.53
N VAL A 118 -16.20 -3.02 -8.43
CA VAL A 118 -16.21 -3.93 -7.26
C VAL A 118 -16.38 -5.41 -7.66
N SER A 119 -16.84 -5.72 -8.88
CA SER A 119 -17.01 -7.09 -9.39
C SER A 119 -15.72 -7.90 -9.49
N TYR A 120 -14.54 -7.28 -9.54
CA TYR A 120 -13.26 -8.02 -9.48
C TYR A 120 -12.84 -8.38 -8.05
N GLN A 121 -13.57 -7.89 -7.04
CA GLN A 121 -13.41 -8.29 -5.64
C GLN A 121 -14.18 -9.58 -5.37
N ASN A 122 -13.84 -10.64 -6.09
CA ASN A 122 -14.48 -11.96 -5.99
C ASN A 122 -14.33 -12.63 -4.61
N TRP A 123 -13.40 -12.20 -3.75
CA TRP A 123 -13.37 -12.58 -2.32
C TRP A 123 -14.56 -12.06 -1.48
N ARG A 124 -15.42 -11.19 -2.03
CA ARG A 124 -16.70 -10.80 -1.42
C ARG A 124 -17.81 -11.67 -2.00
N TYR A 125 -18.00 -12.86 -1.45
CA TYR A 125 -19.25 -13.60 -1.63
C TYR A 125 -20.20 -13.26 -0.49
N GLU A 126 -21.44 -12.89 -0.79
CA GLU A 126 -22.52 -13.04 0.16
C GLU A 126 -22.79 -14.55 0.28
N VAL A 127 -22.44 -15.14 1.42
CA VAL A 127 -23.00 -16.42 1.81
C VAL A 127 -24.31 -16.13 2.53
N ASP A 128 -25.40 -16.78 2.09
CA ASP A 128 -26.69 -16.74 2.78
C ASP A 128 -26.46 -17.02 4.28
N GLY A 129 -26.55 -15.98 5.10
CA GLY A 129 -26.45 -16.08 6.56
C GLY A 129 -25.19 -15.54 7.26
N GLY A 130 -24.23 -14.89 6.59
CA GLY A 130 -23.21 -14.15 7.38
C GLY A 130 -21.96 -13.68 6.66
N VAL A 131 -21.61 -12.41 6.86
CA VAL A 131 -20.30 -11.85 6.50
C VAL A 131 -19.20 -12.63 7.22
N TYR A 132 -18.27 -13.24 6.49
CA TYR A 132 -17.08 -13.87 7.06
C TYR A 132 -16.30 -12.84 7.91
N ARG A 133 -16.36 -12.97 9.24
CA ARG A 133 -15.26 -12.55 10.12
C ARG A 133 -14.26 -13.69 10.08
N GLY A 134 -13.02 -13.41 9.63
CA GLY A 134 -11.94 -14.39 9.56
C GLY A 134 -11.90 -15.26 10.82
N VAL A 135 -12.11 -16.56 10.62
CA VAL A 135 -12.10 -17.54 11.70
C VAL A 135 -10.69 -17.59 12.26
N ARG A 136 -10.49 -17.07 13.48
CA ARG A 136 -9.43 -17.58 14.33
C ARG A 136 -9.87 -18.97 14.75
N GLU A 137 -9.29 -20.00 14.16
CA GLU A 137 -9.33 -21.33 14.75
C GLU A 137 -8.70 -21.21 16.14
N LYS A 138 -9.52 -21.32 17.19
CA LYS A 138 -9.00 -21.72 18.49
C LYS A 138 -8.92 -23.24 18.44
N GLY A 139 -7.68 -23.72 18.47
CA GLY A 139 -7.35 -25.12 18.68
C GLY A 139 -8.10 -25.72 19.87
N GLY A 140 -8.35 -27.02 19.75
CA GLY A 140 -9.18 -27.80 20.64
C GLY A 140 -8.71 -27.89 22.08
N GLU A 141 -9.63 -28.40 22.90
CA GLU A 141 -9.51 -29.68 23.63
C GLU A 141 -10.91 -30.29 23.72
#